data_AF-A0A519CEL2-F1
#
_entry.id   AF-A0A519CEL2-F1
#
_cell.length_a   1.000
_cell.length_b   1.000
_cell.length_c   1.000
_cell.angle_alpha   90.00
_cell.angle_beta   90.00
_cell.angle_gamma   90.00
#
_symmetry.space_group_name_H-M   'P 1'
#
loop_
_entity.id
_entity.type
_entity.pdbx_description
1 polymer ?
#
loop_
_entity_poly.entity_id
_entity_poly.type
_entity_poly.pdbx_seq_one_letter_code
_entity_poly.pdbx_strand_id
1 'polypeptide(L)'
;MFKDIKTKVEEKATEVKEASSNMGNTVLDKAKAAKDSATDLATGAVKAASDAASSAGKIAKGAVDSIVISIATKIIVSSMKNAGKKGTSYISNDTKYQGFVDRTWELLPLPVRLIGKDTLGFNSTMFLLRNSVFGKDEEEPKVDQKDEGLIKKTIMSMFK
;
A
#
# COMPACT_ATOMS: atom_id res chain seq x y z
N MET A 1 -36.33 18.71 32.64
CA MET A 1 -35.29 17.69 32.42
C MET A 1 -34.72 17.66 30.98
N PHE A 2 -34.78 18.76 30.20
CA PHE A 2 -34.11 18.84 28.88
C PHE A 2 -33.09 19.99 28.78
N LYS A 3 -32.80 20.68 29.88
CA LYS A 3 -31.79 21.76 29.92
C LYS A 3 -30.40 21.26 30.31
N ASP A 4 -30.31 20.17 31.08
CA ASP A 4 -29.04 19.70 31.65
C ASP A 4 -28.20 18.83 30.69
N ILE A 5 -28.77 18.41 29.55
CA ILE A 5 -28.05 17.62 28.52
C ILE A 5 -27.35 18.56 27.53
N LYS A 6 -27.91 19.75 27.26
CA LYS A 6 -27.30 20.71 26.31
C LYS A 6 -26.03 21.33 26.89
N THR A 7 -26.02 21.63 28.19
CA THR A 7 -24.87 22.22 28.89
C THR A 7 -23.68 21.27 28.99
N LYS A 8 -23.91 19.95 29.10
CA LYS A 8 -22.84 18.94 29.14
C LYS A 8 -22.19 18.62 27.78
N VAL A 9 -22.84 18.99 26.67
CA VAL A 9 -22.30 18.81 25.32
C VAL A 9 -21.46 20.02 24.88
N GLU A 10 -21.82 21.23 25.31
CA GLU A 10 -21.01 22.43 25.04
C GLU A 10 -19.69 22.42 25.84
N GLU A 11 -19.67 21.94 27.08
CA GLU A 11 -18.45 21.91 27.90
C GLU A 11 -17.40 20.90 27.40
N LYS A 12 -17.83 19.77 26.84
CA LYS A 12 -16.93 18.77 26.22
C LYS A 12 -16.45 19.17 24.81
N ALA A 13 -17.09 20.15 24.17
CA ALA A 13 -16.64 20.68 22.89
C ALA A 13 -15.56 21.77 23.06
N THR A 14 -15.55 22.47 24.19
CA THR A 14 -14.52 23.48 24.52
C THR A 14 -13.20 22.88 24.97
N GLU A 15 -13.18 21.75 25.69
CA GLU A 15 -11.92 21.07 26.06
C GLU A 15 -11.17 20.45 24.86
N VAL A 16 -11.87 20.06 23.79
CA VAL A 16 -11.24 19.52 22.58
C VAL A 16 -10.70 20.66 21.68
N LYS A 17 -11.14 21.90 21.90
CA LYS A 17 -10.70 23.06 21.12
C LYS A 17 -9.42 23.70 21.66
N GLU A 18 -9.11 23.56 22.95
CA GLU A 18 -7.87 24.10 23.54
C GLU A 18 -6.71 23.10 23.59
N ALA A 19 -6.95 21.79 23.52
CA ALA A 19 -5.87 20.80 23.34
C ALA A 19 -5.33 20.71 21.89
N SER A 20 -6.01 21.35 20.93
CA SER A 20 -5.64 21.31 19.50
C SER A 20 -4.91 22.57 19.01
N SER A 21 -4.58 23.53 19.88
CA SER A 21 -3.98 24.80 19.45
C SER A 21 -2.45 24.86 19.54
N ASN A 22 -1.77 23.77 19.95
CA ASN A 22 -0.34 23.84 20.33
C ASN A 22 0.56 22.90 19.51
N MET A 23 0.01 22.10 18.59
CA MET A 23 0.80 21.20 17.71
C MET A 23 0.74 21.62 16.22
N GLY A 24 0.38 22.88 15.96
CA GLY A 24 0.22 23.41 14.60
C GLY A 24 1.52 23.69 13.84
N ASN A 25 2.68 23.82 14.50
CA ASN A 25 3.89 24.32 13.81
C ASN A 25 5.04 23.32 13.68
N THR A 26 5.05 22.16 14.36
CA THR A 26 6.23 21.27 14.29
C THR A 26 6.22 20.32 13.09
N VAL A 27 5.05 20.02 12.50
CA VAL A 27 4.95 19.18 11.29
C VAL A 27 5.24 19.99 10.03
N LEU A 28 4.89 21.27 10.02
CA LEU A 28 5.11 22.17 8.88
C LEU A 28 6.58 22.57 8.73
N ASP A 29 7.31 22.76 9.84
CA ASP A 29 8.75 23.08 9.80
C ASP A 29 9.61 21.84 9.44
N LYS A 30 9.19 20.62 9.81
CA LYS A 30 9.86 19.38 9.33
C LYS A 30 9.62 19.11 7.85
N ALA A 31 8.52 19.60 7.28
CA ALA A 31 8.27 19.53 5.84
C ALA A 31 9.12 20.54 5.05
N LYS A 32 9.61 21.61 5.70
CA LYS A 32 10.43 22.65 5.04
C LYS A 32 11.92 22.31 4.98
N ALA A 33 12.40 21.40 5.84
CA ALA A 33 13.81 20.97 5.88
C ALA A 33 14.15 19.77 4.98
N ALA A 34 13.19 19.21 4.25
CA ALA A 34 13.41 18.10 3.29
C ALA A 34 13.21 18.54 1.82
N LYS A 35 13.31 19.85 1.54
CA LYS A 35 12.98 20.42 0.23
C LYS A 35 14.09 20.25 -0.83
N ASP A 36 15.32 19.90 -0.43
CA ASP A 36 16.46 19.88 -1.35
C ASP A 36 16.88 18.49 -1.86
N SER A 37 16.05 17.46 -1.68
CA SER A 37 16.26 16.18 -2.37
C SER A 37 14.94 15.42 -2.56
N ALA A 38 14.61 15.11 -3.82
CA ALA A 38 13.49 14.27 -4.28
C ALA A 38 12.15 14.97 -4.60
N THR A 39 12.16 15.88 -5.58
CA THR A 39 10.97 16.59 -6.09
C THR A 39 10.08 15.83 -7.08
N ASP A 40 10.43 14.61 -7.53
CA ASP A 40 9.60 13.89 -8.52
C ASP A 40 8.71 12.76 -7.95
N LEU A 41 9.04 12.20 -6.79
CA LEU A 41 8.28 11.09 -6.20
C LEU A 41 7.15 11.56 -5.25
N ALA A 42 7.30 12.72 -4.63
CA ALA A 42 6.32 13.25 -3.67
C ALA A 42 5.04 13.80 -4.34
N THR A 43 5.18 14.42 -5.51
CA THR A 43 4.04 15.05 -6.22
C THR A 43 3.06 14.01 -6.79
N GLY A 44 3.57 12.83 -7.17
CA GLY A 44 2.73 11.70 -7.63
C GLY A 44 1.96 11.03 -6.49
N ALA A 45 2.55 10.95 -5.29
CA ALA A 45 1.91 10.36 -4.11
C ALA A 45 0.77 11.24 -3.56
N VAL A 46 0.92 12.56 -3.58
CA VAL A 46 -0.08 13.50 -3.05
C VAL A 46 -1.31 13.60 -3.96
N LYS A 47 -1.13 13.57 -5.29
CA LYS A 47 -2.27 13.54 -6.24
C LYS A 47 -3.03 12.22 -6.17
N ALA A 48 -2.33 11.08 -6.12
CA ALA A 48 -2.96 9.78 -5.96
C ALA A 48 -3.72 9.62 -4.63
N ALA A 49 -3.22 10.23 -3.55
CA ALA A 49 -3.92 10.25 -2.26
C ALA A 49 -5.20 11.11 -2.28
N SER A 50 -5.17 12.26 -2.98
CA SER A 50 -6.31 13.17 -3.10
C SER A 50 -7.46 12.58 -3.93
N ASP A 51 -7.15 11.86 -5.01
CA ASP A 51 -8.18 11.22 -5.86
C ASP A 51 -8.73 9.93 -5.23
N ALA A 52 -7.91 9.22 -4.44
CA ALA A 52 -8.34 8.04 -3.69
C ALA A 52 -9.27 8.37 -2.51
N ALA A 53 -9.15 9.56 -1.91
CA ALA A 53 -10.05 10.00 -0.83
C ALA A 53 -11.49 10.25 -1.32
N SER A 54 -11.66 10.69 -2.57
CA SER A 54 -12.98 10.97 -3.17
C SER A 54 -13.73 9.71 -3.64
N SER A 55 -13.06 8.56 -3.70
CA SER A 55 -13.60 7.29 -4.22
C SER A 55 -13.93 6.27 -3.12
N ALA A 56 -14.11 6.72 -1.87
CA ALA A 56 -14.51 5.90 -0.72
C ALA A 56 -15.96 5.34 -0.77
N GLY A 57 -16.49 5.11 -1.98
CA GLY A 57 -17.65 4.25 -2.22
C GLY A 57 -17.15 2.83 -2.45
N LYS A 58 -17.65 1.87 -1.67
CA LYS A 58 -17.36 0.42 -1.73
C LYS A 58 -16.74 -0.03 -3.06
N ILE A 59 -15.41 -0.19 -3.08
CA ILE A 59 -14.69 -0.63 -4.28
C ILE A 59 -15.02 -2.11 -4.48
N ALA A 60 -15.87 -2.39 -5.46
CA ALA A 60 -16.18 -3.75 -5.87
C ALA A 60 -15.01 -4.35 -6.67
N LYS A 61 -14.82 -5.67 -6.56
CA LYS A 61 -13.95 -6.46 -7.44
C LYS A 61 -14.39 -6.17 -8.89
N GLY A 62 -13.57 -5.44 -9.65
CA GLY A 62 -13.84 -5.03 -11.04
C GLY A 62 -13.79 -3.52 -11.29
N ALA A 63 -13.81 -2.69 -10.25
CA ALA A 63 -13.82 -1.22 -10.37
C ALA A 63 -12.45 -0.55 -10.11
N VAL A 64 -11.37 -1.33 -9.98
CA VAL A 64 -10.05 -0.80 -9.68
C VAL A 64 -9.43 -0.19 -10.94
N ASP A 65 -9.15 1.11 -10.87
CA ASP A 65 -8.53 1.86 -11.97
C ASP A 65 -7.18 1.25 -12.39
N SER A 66 -6.91 1.30 -13.70
CA SER A 66 -5.64 1.00 -14.34
C SER A 66 -4.44 1.66 -13.67
N ILE A 67 -4.60 2.88 -13.14
CA ILE A 67 -3.56 3.59 -12.39
C ILE A 67 -3.22 2.85 -11.09
N VAL A 68 -4.24 2.46 -10.33
CA VAL A 68 -4.07 1.71 -9.07
C VAL A 68 -3.41 0.36 -9.34
N ILE A 69 -3.82 -0.34 -10.41
CA ILE A 69 -3.21 -1.59 -10.86
C ILE A 69 -1.73 -1.39 -11.21
N SER A 70 -1.41 -0.31 -11.93
CA SER A 70 -0.03 0.03 -12.30
C SER A 70 0.84 0.29 -11.08
N ILE A 71 0.33 1.04 -10.09
CA ILE A 71 1.03 1.32 -8.83
C ILE A 71 1.25 0.02 -8.04
N ALA A 72 0.22 -0.81 -7.88
CA ALA A 72 0.32 -2.10 -7.20
C ALA A 72 1.35 -3.02 -7.88
N THR A 73 1.36 -3.04 -9.22
CA THR A 73 2.35 -3.79 -10.01
C THR A 73 3.77 -3.35 -9.71
N LYS A 74 4.05 -2.04 -9.73
CA LYS A 74 5.39 -1.52 -9.42
C LYS A 74 5.84 -1.87 -8.00
N ILE A 75 4.94 -1.78 -7.03
CA ILE A 75 5.23 -2.15 -5.63
C ILE A 75 5.59 -3.64 -5.53
N ILE A 76 4.80 -4.51 -6.16
CA ILE A 76 5.03 -5.96 -6.12
C ILE A 76 6.33 -6.32 -6.85
N VAL A 77 6.59 -5.77 -8.04
CA VAL A 77 7.85 -5.96 -8.77
C VAL A 77 9.05 -5.52 -7.94
N SER A 78 9.01 -4.31 -7.36
CA SER A 78 10.10 -3.79 -6.52
C SER A 78 10.34 -4.68 -5.30
N SER A 79 9.25 -5.12 -4.66
CA SER A 79 9.29 -6.02 -3.51
C SER A 79 9.91 -7.36 -3.93
N MET A 80 9.47 -7.97 -5.03
CA MET A 80 10.02 -9.24 -5.53
C MET A 80 11.50 -9.11 -5.88
N LYS A 81 11.94 -8.00 -6.51
CA LYS A 81 13.37 -7.74 -6.74
C LYS A 81 14.16 -7.72 -5.43
N ASN A 82 13.60 -7.16 -4.36
CA ASN A 82 14.23 -7.17 -3.04
C ASN A 82 14.23 -8.57 -2.40
N ALA A 83 13.21 -9.40 -2.63
CA ALA A 83 13.22 -10.81 -2.21
C ALA A 83 14.30 -11.61 -2.96
N GLY A 84 14.42 -11.39 -4.27
CA GLY A 84 15.47 -11.97 -5.12
C GLY A 84 16.88 -11.70 -4.60
N LYS A 85 17.16 -10.45 -4.19
CA LYS A 85 18.46 -10.06 -3.58
C LYS A 85 18.79 -10.79 -2.28
N LYS A 86 17.79 -11.32 -1.56
CA LYS A 86 18.01 -12.13 -0.34
C LYS A 86 18.36 -13.58 -0.65
N GLY A 87 18.34 -13.97 -1.92
CA GLY A 87 18.74 -15.28 -2.42
C GLY A 87 17.65 -16.35 -2.31
N THR A 88 17.94 -17.49 -2.93
CA THR A 88 17.04 -18.65 -3.02
C THR A 88 16.60 -19.16 -1.65
N SER A 89 17.51 -19.18 -0.66
CA SER A 89 17.23 -19.65 0.71
C SER A 89 16.20 -18.80 1.47
N TYR A 90 16.03 -17.54 1.08
CA TYR A 90 14.97 -16.68 1.61
C TYR A 90 13.64 -16.96 0.89
N ILE A 91 13.69 -17.12 -0.42
CA ILE A 91 12.51 -17.26 -1.29
C ILE A 91 11.84 -18.63 -1.11
N SER A 92 12.62 -19.71 -1.05
CA SER A 92 12.13 -21.08 -0.91
C SER A 92 11.58 -21.40 0.49
N ASN A 93 11.88 -20.57 1.49
CA ASN A 93 11.36 -20.74 2.84
C ASN A 93 10.00 -20.04 2.98
N ASP A 94 8.92 -20.79 3.10
CA ASP A 94 7.55 -20.26 3.15
C ASP A 94 7.34 -19.26 4.30
N THR A 95 7.90 -19.49 5.49
CA THR A 95 7.77 -18.56 6.63
C THR A 95 8.46 -17.23 6.37
N LYS A 96 9.68 -17.25 5.83
CA LYS A 96 10.42 -16.04 5.47
C LYS A 96 9.75 -15.30 4.31
N TYR A 97 9.26 -16.06 3.33
CA TYR A 97 8.54 -15.51 2.18
C TYR A 97 7.19 -14.91 2.60
N GLN A 98 6.47 -15.52 3.55
CA GLN A 98 5.24 -14.96 4.10
C GLN A 98 5.48 -13.58 4.74
N GLY A 99 6.54 -13.42 5.52
CA GLY A 99 6.90 -12.10 6.07
C GLY A 99 7.24 -11.06 4.98
N PHE A 100 7.68 -11.50 3.82
CA PHE A 100 7.82 -10.65 2.63
C PHE A 100 6.47 -10.29 2.00
N VAL A 101 5.56 -11.28 1.87
CA VAL A 101 4.21 -11.09 1.37
C VAL A 101 3.44 -10.09 2.23
N ASP A 102 3.53 -10.20 3.56
CA ASP A 102 2.84 -9.32 4.51
C ASP A 102 3.29 -7.86 4.38
N ARG A 103 4.61 -7.62 4.32
CA ARG A 103 5.15 -6.27 4.09
C ARG A 103 4.75 -5.72 2.73
N THR A 104 4.75 -6.56 1.69
CA THR A 104 4.34 -6.14 0.35
C THR A 104 2.88 -5.69 0.36
N TRP A 105 2.00 -6.41 1.06
CA TRP A 105 0.59 -6.03 1.24
C TRP A 105 0.43 -4.66 1.88
N GLU A 106 1.19 -4.37 2.93
CA GLU A 106 1.14 -3.09 3.65
C GLU A 106 1.53 -1.89 2.77
N LEU A 107 2.40 -2.11 1.79
CA LEU A 107 2.84 -1.09 0.84
C LEU A 107 1.80 -0.80 -0.26
N LEU A 108 0.80 -1.67 -0.45
CA LEU A 108 -0.16 -1.50 -1.53
C LEU A 108 -1.04 -0.25 -1.35
N PRO A 109 -1.55 0.32 -2.46
CA PRO A 109 -2.47 1.45 -2.41
C PRO A 109 -3.67 1.15 -1.50
N LEU A 110 -4.14 2.15 -0.76
CA LEU A 110 -5.27 2.02 0.16
C LEU A 110 -6.52 1.41 -0.52
N PRO A 111 -6.91 1.80 -1.76
CA PRO A 111 -8.01 1.15 -2.49
C PRO A 111 -7.90 -0.38 -2.59
N VAL A 112 -6.69 -0.91 -2.82
CA VAL A 112 -6.44 -2.35 -2.90
C VAL A 112 -6.58 -2.98 -1.51
N ARG A 113 -6.01 -2.34 -0.49
CA ARG A 113 -6.07 -2.83 0.88
C ARG A 113 -7.50 -2.89 1.44
N LEU A 114 -8.36 -1.96 1.05
CA LEU A 114 -9.77 -1.91 1.47
C LEU A 114 -10.62 -3.07 0.94
N ILE A 115 -10.26 -3.68 -0.20
CA ILE A 115 -10.97 -4.88 -0.72
C ILE A 115 -10.72 -6.10 0.19
N GLY A 116 -9.58 -6.10 0.89
CA GLY A 116 -9.19 -7.15 1.81
C GLY A 116 -8.24 -8.17 1.17
N LYS A 117 -7.27 -8.60 1.98
CA LYS A 117 -6.19 -9.50 1.58
C LYS A 117 -6.72 -10.86 1.13
N ASP A 118 -7.69 -11.40 1.89
CA ASP A 118 -8.29 -12.71 1.64
C ASP A 118 -9.24 -12.67 0.43
N THR A 119 -10.05 -11.61 0.30
CA THR A 119 -10.95 -11.39 -0.84
C THR A 119 -10.20 -11.39 -2.18
N LEU A 120 -9.00 -10.81 -2.18
CA LEU A 120 -8.14 -10.74 -3.36
C LEU A 120 -7.30 -12.01 -3.57
N GLY A 121 -7.33 -12.97 -2.64
CA GLY A 121 -6.48 -14.15 -2.69
C GLY A 121 -4.97 -13.81 -2.67
N PHE A 122 -4.60 -12.68 -2.06
CA PHE A 122 -3.29 -12.07 -2.24
C PHE A 122 -2.13 -13.00 -1.86
N ASN A 123 -2.25 -13.72 -0.75
CA ASN A 123 -1.24 -14.70 -0.32
C ASN A 123 -1.00 -15.74 -1.42
N SER A 124 -2.06 -16.44 -1.85
CA SER A 124 -1.98 -17.47 -2.89
C SER A 124 -1.40 -16.93 -4.19
N THR A 125 -1.78 -15.72 -4.58
CA THR A 125 -1.21 -15.04 -5.75
C THR A 125 0.28 -14.80 -5.62
N MET A 126 0.76 -14.33 -4.46
CA MET A 126 2.18 -14.09 -4.25
C MET A 126 3.00 -15.38 -4.25
N PHE A 127 2.48 -16.48 -3.68
CA PHE A 127 3.14 -17.79 -3.77
C PHE A 127 3.15 -18.36 -5.19
N LEU A 128 2.11 -18.11 -5.98
CA LEU A 128 2.10 -18.49 -7.39
C LEU A 128 3.13 -17.69 -8.20
N LEU A 129 3.22 -16.38 -7.93
CA LEU A 129 4.22 -15.51 -8.55
C LEU A 129 5.64 -15.92 -8.15
N ARG A 130 5.87 -16.31 -6.90
CA ARG A 130 7.15 -16.86 -6.45
C ARG A 130 7.64 -17.96 -7.38
N ASN A 131 6.80 -18.97 -7.60
CA ASN A 131 7.19 -20.14 -8.37
C ASN A 131 7.32 -19.79 -9.86
N SER A 132 6.48 -18.88 -10.36
CA SER A 132 6.51 -18.50 -11.78
C SER A 132 7.71 -17.64 -12.15
N VAL A 133 8.13 -16.75 -11.25
CA VAL A 133 9.24 -15.81 -11.44
C VAL A 133 10.57 -16.46 -11.05
N PHE A 134 10.65 -17.05 -9.86
CA PHE A 134 11.91 -17.59 -9.33
C PHE A 134 12.08 -19.09 -9.53
N GLY A 135 11.08 -19.82 -10.03
CA GLY A 135 11.13 -21.27 -10.15
C GLY A 135 12.00 -21.79 -11.30
N LYS A 136 12.56 -20.90 -12.13
CA LYS A 136 13.43 -21.26 -13.27
C LYS A 136 14.91 -21.00 -13.02
N ASP A 137 15.23 -20.11 -12.07
CA ASP A 137 16.59 -19.64 -11.84
C ASP A 137 17.16 -20.34 -10.60
N GLU A 138 18.01 -21.35 -10.82
CA GLU A 138 18.75 -22.01 -9.74
C GLU A 138 19.92 -21.14 -9.24
N GLU A 139 20.50 -20.33 -10.14
CA GLU A 139 21.59 -19.39 -9.84
C GLU A 139 21.08 -17.94 -9.87
N GLU A 140 20.94 -17.37 -8.66
CA GLU A 140 20.48 -16.00 -8.38
C GLU A 140 19.06 -15.63 -8.88
N PRO A 141 18.05 -15.70 -8.00
CA PRO A 141 16.68 -15.37 -8.37
C PRO A 141 16.55 -13.88 -8.73
N LYS A 142 16.23 -13.61 -9.99
CA LYS A 142 16.06 -12.25 -10.53
C LYS A 142 14.62 -12.06 -11.03
N VAL A 143 14.25 -10.80 -11.20
CA VAL A 143 12.96 -10.41 -11.79
C VAL A 143 13.29 -9.64 -13.06
N ASP A 144 12.99 -10.24 -14.21
CA ASP A 144 13.25 -9.65 -15.52
C ASP A 144 12.03 -8.87 -16.04
N GLN A 145 12.15 -8.31 -17.25
CA GLN A 145 11.06 -7.53 -17.86
C GLN A 145 9.86 -8.38 -18.29
N LYS A 146 10.05 -9.67 -18.62
CA LYS A 146 8.96 -10.60 -18.95
C LYS A 146 8.15 -10.92 -17.69
N ASP A 147 8.83 -11.04 -16.55
CA ASP A 147 8.20 -11.24 -15.26
C ASP A 147 7.31 -10.06 -14.88
N GLU A 148 7.70 -8.82 -15.18
CA GLU A 148 6.84 -7.64 -14.91
C GLU A 148 5.50 -7.72 -15.66
N GLY A 149 5.51 -8.21 -16.90
CA GLY A 149 4.30 -8.45 -17.69
C GLY A 149 3.41 -9.53 -17.09
N LEU A 150 4.01 -10.63 -16.63
CA LEU A 150 3.32 -11.70 -15.93
C LEU A 150 2.71 -11.20 -14.61
N ILE A 151 3.50 -10.51 -13.78
CA ILE A 151 3.09 -9.93 -12.51
C ILE A 151 1.89 -9.00 -12.71
N LYS A 152 1.95 -8.10 -13.69
CA LYS A 152 0.83 -7.20 -14.02
C LYS A 152 -0.43 -7.99 -14.36
N LYS A 153 -0.33 -9.01 -15.22
CA LYS A 153 -1.48 -9.85 -15.62
C LYS A 153 -2.08 -10.59 -14.43
N THR A 154 -1.25 -11.13 -13.55
CA THR A 154 -1.68 -11.83 -12.35
C THR A 154 -2.36 -10.87 -11.37
N ILE A 155 -1.83 -9.68 -11.15
CA ILE A 155 -2.46 -8.65 -10.30
C ILE A 155 -3.81 -8.23 -10.88
N MET A 156 -3.89 -7.97 -12.18
CA MET A 156 -5.15 -7.66 -12.86
C MET A 156 -6.20 -8.76 -12.65
N SER A 157 -5.78 -10.04 -12.62
CA SER A 157 -6.70 -11.16 -12.40
C SER A 157 -7.28 -11.22 -10.98
N MET A 158 -6.60 -10.66 -9.97
CA MET A 158 -7.12 -10.60 -8.60
C MET A 158 -8.35 -9.70 -8.46
N PHE A 159 -8.49 -8.72 -9.36
CA PHE A 159 -9.58 -7.75 -9.35
C PHE A 159 -10.74 -8.12 -10.28
N LYS A 160 -10.70 -9.30 -10.90
CA LYS A 160 -11.82 -9.87 -11.68
C LYS A 160 -12.62 -10.84 -10.82
#